data_AF-A0A9E0KIM6-F1
#
_entry.id   AF-A0A9E0KIM6-F1
#
_cell.length_a   1.000
_cell.length_b   1.000
_cell.length_c   1.000
_cell.angle_alpha   90.00
_cell.angle_beta   90.00
_cell.angle_gamma   90.00
#
_symmetry.space_group_name_H-M   'P 1'
#
loop_
_entity.id
_entity.type
_entity.pdbx_description
1 polymer ?
#
loop_
_entity_poly.entity_id
_entity_poly.type
_entity_poly.pdbx_seq_one_letter_code
_entity_poly.pdbx_strand_id
1 'polypeptide(L)'
;VFMSLNEDKIKGKPADIVEKMVGGRIQKFLAEASLVEQAFVKDPEIKVGALAKKAGAEIVSFTRFQVGEGIEKPVDNFAEEVAAQLAASKQ
;
A
#
# COMPACT_ATOMS: atom_id res chain seq x y z
N VAL A 1 -13.75 -8.90 -4.77
CA VAL A 1 -12.97 -7.67 -4.49
C VAL A 1 -12.44 -7.04 -5.78
N PHE A 2 -11.57 -7.72 -6.54
CA PHE A 2 -10.97 -7.10 -7.73
C PHE A 2 -11.97 -6.87 -8.89
N MET A 3 -12.89 -7.81 -9.11
CA MET A 3 -13.95 -7.65 -10.14
C MET A 3 -15.00 -6.62 -9.72
N SER A 4 -15.44 -6.68 -8.45
CA SER A 4 -16.45 -5.76 -7.89
C SER A 4 -16.00 -4.29 -7.88
N LEU A 5 -14.70 -4.02 -7.69
CA LEU A 5 -14.15 -2.64 -7.76
C LEU A 5 -14.03 -2.10 -9.18
N ASN A 6 -14.29 -2.92 -10.20
CA ASN A 6 -13.98 -2.61 -11.59
C ASN A 6 -15.12 -2.93 -12.57
N GLU A 7 -16.29 -3.28 -12.06
CA GLU A 7 -17.49 -3.57 -12.85
C GLU A 7 -17.78 -2.46 -13.87
N ASP A 8 -17.73 -1.19 -13.45
CA ASP A 8 -17.99 -0.04 -14.32
C ASP A 8 -17.00 0.08 -15.49
N LYS A 9 -15.76 -0.39 -15.33
CA LYS A 9 -14.69 -0.29 -16.35
C LYS A 9 -14.65 -1.51 -17.28
N ILE A 10 -15.32 -2.58 -16.88
CA ILE A 10 -15.35 -3.90 -17.53
C ILE A 10 -16.67 -4.11 -18.29
N LYS A 11 -17.76 -3.50 -17.82
CA LYS A 11 -19.09 -3.61 -18.41
C LYS A 11 -19.10 -3.14 -19.87
N GLY A 12 -19.51 -4.04 -20.77
CA GLY A 12 -19.66 -3.76 -22.20
C GLY A 12 -18.40 -3.94 -23.06
N LYS A 13 -17.28 -4.42 -22.50
CA LYS A 13 -16.07 -4.72 -23.28
C LYS A 13 -16.00 -6.20 -23.68
N PRO A 14 -15.37 -6.56 -24.82
CA PRO A 14 -15.11 -7.95 -25.19
C PRO A 14 -14.35 -8.69 -24.09
N ALA A 15 -14.67 -9.97 -23.88
CA ALA A 15 -14.14 -10.79 -22.78
C ALA A 15 -12.60 -10.85 -22.77
N ASP A 16 -12.01 -10.95 -23.96
CA ASP A 16 -10.57 -10.96 -24.23
C ASP A 16 -9.86 -9.65 -23.85
N ILE A 17 -10.55 -8.51 -23.91
CA ILE A 17 -10.03 -7.22 -23.42
C ILE A 17 -10.11 -7.15 -21.89
N VAL A 18 -11.21 -7.64 -21.32
CA VAL A 18 -11.43 -7.68 -19.87
C VAL A 18 -10.36 -8.55 -19.20
N GLU A 19 -10.08 -9.72 -19.76
CA GLU A 19 -9.08 -10.65 -19.24
C GLU A 19 -7.68 -10.00 -19.21
N LYS A 20 -7.27 -9.35 -20.31
CA LYS A 20 -6.00 -8.61 -20.36
C LYS A 20 -5.96 -7.46 -19.35
N MET A 21 -7.05 -6.72 -19.19
CA MET A 21 -7.13 -5.62 -18.21
C MET A 21 -7.02 -6.12 -16.77
N VAL A 22 -7.68 -7.23 -16.44
CA VAL A 22 -7.61 -7.85 -15.11
C VAL A 22 -6.21 -8.41 -14.87
N GLY A 23 -5.63 -9.11 -15.84
CA GLY A 23 -4.29 -9.69 -15.74
C GLY A 23 -3.20 -8.64 -15.45
N GLY A 24 -3.17 -7.54 -16.21
CA GLY A 24 -2.19 -6.46 -15.98
C GLY A 24 -2.34 -5.80 -14.60
N ARG A 25 -3.56 -5.71 -14.10
CA ARG A 25 -3.81 -5.15 -12.76
C ARG A 25 -3.46 -6.10 -11.62
N ILE A 26 -3.65 -7.40 -11.81
CA ILE A 26 -3.15 -8.42 -10.87
C ILE A 26 -1.63 -8.34 -10.80
N GLN A 27 -0.95 -8.25 -11.94
CA GLN A 27 0.51 -8.09 -11.97
C GLN A 27 0.96 -6.83 -11.23
N LYS A 28 0.26 -5.70 -11.45
CA LYS A 28 0.54 -4.46 -10.71
C LYS A 28 0.34 -4.64 -9.19
N PHE A 29 -0.76 -5.24 -8.79
CA PHE A 29 -1.04 -5.50 -7.37
C PHE A 29 0.05 -6.36 -6.73
N LEU A 30 0.49 -7.43 -7.41
CA LEU A 30 1.58 -8.27 -6.93
C LEU A 30 2.88 -7.48 -6.79
N ALA A 31 3.21 -6.62 -7.76
CA ALA A 31 4.41 -5.76 -7.71
C ALA A 31 4.39 -4.75 -6.55
N GLU A 32 3.20 -4.32 -6.10
CA GLU A 32 3.05 -3.37 -4.98
C GLU A 32 2.92 -4.07 -3.62
N ALA A 33 2.25 -5.23 -3.56
CA ALA A 33 1.89 -5.90 -2.31
C ALA A 33 2.83 -7.06 -1.91
N SER A 34 3.63 -7.60 -2.84
CA SER A 34 4.54 -8.73 -2.57
C SER A 34 5.99 -8.29 -2.50
N LEU A 35 6.68 -8.60 -1.40
CA LEU A 35 8.11 -8.31 -1.24
C LEU A 35 8.95 -8.87 -2.39
N VAL A 36 8.63 -10.07 -2.88
CA VAL A 36 9.42 -10.76 -3.92
C VAL A 36 9.32 -10.04 -5.27
N GLU A 37 8.17 -9.44 -5.56
CA GLU A 37 7.87 -8.79 -6.84
C GLU A 37 8.16 -7.28 -6.84
N GLN A 38 8.37 -6.70 -5.66
CA GLN A 38 8.74 -5.30 -5.48
C GLN A 38 10.12 -4.97 -6.07
N ALA A 39 10.24 -3.76 -6.60
CA ALA A 39 11.51 -3.18 -7.01
C ALA A 39 12.42 -2.95 -5.80
N PHE A 40 13.71 -3.20 -5.95
CA PHE A 40 14.66 -3.03 -4.86
C PHE A 40 14.98 -1.55 -4.65
N VAL A 41 14.89 -1.08 -3.40
CA VAL A 41 15.02 0.36 -3.08
C VAL A 41 16.37 0.97 -3.49
N LYS A 42 17.45 0.18 -3.51
CA LYS A 42 18.79 0.66 -3.91
C LYS A 42 19.04 0.54 -5.42
N ASP A 43 18.30 -0.33 -6.09
CA ASP A 43 18.41 -0.56 -7.53
C ASP A 43 17.01 -0.93 -8.06
N PRO A 44 16.22 0.06 -8.51
CA PRO A 44 14.84 -0.16 -8.92
C PRO A 44 14.70 -1.02 -10.19
N GLU A 45 15.79 -1.27 -10.93
CA GLU A 45 15.77 -2.10 -12.14
C GLU A 45 15.64 -3.59 -11.82
N ILE A 46 15.98 -3.99 -10.58
CA ILE A 46 15.90 -5.38 -10.12
C ILE A 46 14.78 -5.57 -9.09
N LYS A 47 14.11 -6.72 -9.17
CA LYS A 47 13.18 -7.16 -8.13
C LYS A 47 13.91 -7.77 -6.96
N VAL A 48 13.39 -7.59 -5.75
CA VAL A 48 13.97 -8.14 -4.51
C VAL A 48 14.10 -9.67 -4.58
N GLY A 49 13.10 -10.36 -5.15
CA GLY A 49 13.15 -11.80 -5.36
C GLY A 49 14.26 -12.25 -6.31
N ALA A 50 14.50 -11.48 -7.38
CA ALA A 50 15.57 -11.76 -8.33
C ALA A 50 16.95 -11.52 -7.70
N LEU A 51 17.07 -10.48 -6.89
CA LEU A 51 18.27 -10.20 -6.10
C LEU A 51 18.59 -11.34 -5.13
N ALA A 52 17.61 -11.80 -4.37
CA ALA A 52 17.78 -12.91 -3.42
C ALA A 52 18.25 -14.20 -4.14
N LYS A 53 17.59 -14.57 -5.25
CA LYS A 53 17.98 -15.72 -6.07
C LYS A 53 19.40 -15.58 -6.63
N LYS A 54 19.78 -14.40 -7.13
CA LYS A 54 21.14 -14.13 -7.63
C LYS A 54 22.20 -14.29 -6.54
N ALA A 55 21.84 -14.01 -5.29
CA ALA A 55 22.69 -14.22 -4.12
C ALA A 55 22.65 -15.65 -3.56
N GLY A 56 21.89 -16.58 -4.18
CA GLY A 56 21.73 -17.95 -3.69
C GLY A 56 20.87 -18.06 -2.43
N ALA A 57 20.02 -17.07 -2.16
CA ALA A 57 19.16 -16.99 -0.98
C ALA A 57 17.67 -17.08 -1.35
N GLU A 58 16.87 -17.55 -0.40
CA GLU A 58 15.42 -17.61 -0.48
C GLU A 58 14.78 -16.81 0.66
N ILE A 59 13.73 -16.06 0.34
CA ILE A 59 12.98 -15.27 1.32
C ILE A 59 11.81 -16.13 1.81
N VAL A 60 11.90 -16.63 3.03
CA VAL A 60 10.87 -17.50 3.62
C VAL A 60 9.75 -16.68 4.28
N SER A 61 10.11 -15.67 5.06
CA SER A 61 9.16 -14.82 5.79
C SER A 61 9.81 -13.50 6.19
N PHE A 62 9.00 -12.46 6.34
CA PHE A 62 9.42 -11.21 6.97
C PHE A 62 8.29 -10.70 7.86
N THR A 63 8.65 -9.94 8.90
CA THR A 63 7.69 -9.19 9.72
C THR A 63 8.14 -7.75 9.76
N ARG A 64 7.22 -6.82 9.45
CA ARG A 64 7.47 -5.38 9.52
C ARG A 64 6.72 -4.84 10.74
N PHE A 65 7.45 -4.20 11.65
CA PHE A 65 6.86 -3.46 12.76
C PHE A 65 6.95 -1.97 12.49
N GLN A 66 5.88 -1.24 12.77
CA GLN A 66 5.88 0.21 12.74
C GLN A 66 5.31 0.76 14.05
N VAL A 67 5.99 1.77 14.61
CA VAL A 67 5.50 2.47 15.81
C VAL A 67 4.16 3.12 15.49
N GLY A 68 3.13 2.85 16.30
CA GLY A 68 1.78 3.37 16.11
C GLY A 68 0.93 2.60 15.09
N GLU A 69 1.37 1.44 14.60
CA GLU A 69 0.55 0.59 13.76
C GLU A 69 -0.73 0.15 14.49
N GLY A 70 -1.89 0.45 13.90
CA GLY A 70 -3.20 0.16 14.50
C GLY A 70 -3.64 1.11 15.63
N ILE A 71 -2.87 2.15 15.93
CA ILE A 71 -3.25 3.17 16.92
C ILE A 71 -3.89 4.36 16.18
N GLU A 72 -5.13 4.70 16.53
CA GLU A 72 -5.74 5.95 16.05
C GLU A 72 -4.94 7.13 16.60
N LYS A 73 -4.34 7.90 15.69
CA LYS A 73 -3.62 9.11 16.07
C LYS A 73 -4.66 10.21 16.32
N PRO A 74 -4.85 10.67 17.57
CA PRO A 74 -5.73 11.81 17.82
C PRO A 74 -5.18 13.02 17.07
N VAL A 75 -6.07 13.69 16.32
CA VAL A 75 -5.75 14.93 15.65
C VAL A 75 -6.05 16.05 16.63
N ASP A 76 -5.10 16.34 17.49
CA ASP A 76 -5.25 17.42 18.48
C ASP A 76 -5.07 18.77 17.78
N ASN A 77 -6.13 19.57 17.73
CA ASN A 77 -6.07 20.93 17.22
C ASN A 77 -5.54 21.86 18.32
N PHE A 78 -4.22 22.05 18.34
CA PHE A 78 -3.53 22.90 19.31
C PHE A 78 -4.13 24.32 19.41
N ALA A 79 -4.69 24.86 18.33
CA ALA A 79 -5.32 26.18 18.35
C ALA A 79 -6.59 26.21 19.22
N GLU A 80 -7.36 25.13 19.23
CA GLU A 80 -8.58 24.99 20.04
C GLU A 80 -8.25 24.77 21.52
N GLU A 81 -7.21 23.99 21.83
CA GLU A 81 -6.71 23.85 23.21
C GLU A 81 -6.24 25.20 23.78
N VAL A 82 -5.46 25.96 23.01
CA VAL A 82 -4.97 27.28 23.44
C VAL A 82 -6.13 28.26 23.63
N ALA A 83 -7.12 28.26 22.72
CA ALA A 83 -8.31 29.10 22.85
C ALA A 83 -9.13 28.74 24.10
N ALA A 84 -9.29 27.45 24.41
CA ALA A 84 -10.00 26.98 25.59
C ALA A 84 -9.30 27.38 26.90
N GLN A 85 -7.98 27.26 26.99
CA GLN A 85 -7.20 27.69 28.16
C GLN A 85 -7.28 29.20 28.41
N LEU A 86 -7.20 30.00 27.34
CA LEU A 86 -7.33 31.47 27.44
C LEU A 86 -8.75 31.91 27.81
N ALA A 87 -9.78 31.17 27.38
CA ALA A 87 -11.17 31.44 27.76
C ALA A 87 -11.43 31.08 29.24
N ALA A 88 -10.93 29.93 29.70
CA ALA A 88 -11.05 29.48 31.09
C ALA A 88 -10.29 30.38 32.08
N SER A 89 -9.22 31.03 31.64
CA SER A 89 -8.40 31.94 32.47
C SER A 89 -8.99 33.35 32.61
N LYS A 90 -10.06 33.68 31.87
CA LYS A 90 -10.71 35.00 31.84
C LYS A 90 -12.00 35.07 32.68
N GLN A 91 -12.31 34.04 33.46
CA GLN A 91 -13.47 33.97 34.35
C GLN A 91 -13.07 34.13 35.82
#